data_AF-A0A1I8JEN8-F1
#
_entry.id   AF-A0A1I8JEN8-F1
#
_cell.length_a   1.000
_cell.length_b   1.000
_cell.length_c   1.000
_cell.angle_alpha   90.00
_cell.angle_beta   90.00
_cell.angle_gamma   90.00
#
_symmetry.space_group_name_H-M   'P 1'
#
loop_
_entity.id
_entity.type
_entity.pdbx_description
1 polymer ?
#
loop_
_entity_poly.entity_id
_entity_poly.type
_entity_poly.pdbx_seq_one_letter_code
_entity_poly.pdbx_strand_id
1 'polypeptide(L)'
;MRQDNGVPRTPRNPATNMPALGLIEDDGVTLYQWGNDTVIQTKEPWRSARGVYNLTRHYVVTPRLVSLVRAHFNCPKMPGLPLENQGKLGSALTHWEKRLLESELMTAAYTGSSVVSEFTLAFLEDTGW
;
A
#
# COMPACT_ATOMS: atom_id res chain seq x y z
N MET A 1 -2.95 -3.32 12.29
CA MET A 1 -2.36 -1.97 12.20
C MET A 1 -2.96 -1.08 13.27
N ARG A 2 -2.13 -0.39 14.05
CA ARG A 2 -2.54 0.57 15.09
C ARG A 2 -1.93 1.93 14.80
N GLN A 3 -2.57 2.97 15.31
CA GLN A 3 -1.99 4.31 15.41
C GLN A 3 -1.04 4.37 16.62
N ASP A 4 -0.28 5.44 16.75
CA ASP A 4 0.67 5.65 17.86
C ASP A 4 0.00 5.63 19.25
N ASN A 5 -1.29 6.00 19.33
CA ASN A 5 -2.09 5.93 20.56
C ASN A 5 -2.66 4.51 20.83
N GLY A 6 -2.26 3.51 20.05
CA GLY A 6 -2.72 2.12 20.17
C GLY A 6 -4.09 1.83 19.55
N VAL A 7 -4.82 2.83 19.04
CA VAL A 7 -6.14 2.64 18.40
C VAL A 7 -5.97 1.87 17.09
N PRO A 8 -6.73 0.78 16.86
CA PRO A 8 -6.72 0.10 15.57
C PRO A 8 -7.10 1.03 14.42
N ARG A 9 -6.32 1.03 13.33
CA ARG A 9 -6.65 1.82 12.13
C ARG A 9 -7.88 1.28 11.39
N THR A 10 -8.02 -0.05 11.35
CA THR A 10 -9.26 -0.68 10.89
C THR A 10 -10.23 -0.86 12.05
N PRO A 11 -11.50 -0.42 11.95
CA PRO A 11 -12.52 -0.67 12.95
C PRO A 11 -12.62 -2.15 13.32
N ARG A 12 -12.85 -2.46 14.59
CA ARG A 12 -12.95 -3.84 15.09
C ARG A 12 -14.40 -4.21 15.34
N ASN A 13 -14.76 -5.44 14.99
CA ASN A 13 -16.07 -6.00 15.29
C ASN A 13 -16.19 -6.17 16.83
N PRO A 14 -17.21 -5.60 17.49
CA PRO A 14 -17.33 -5.66 18.95
C PRO A 14 -17.46 -7.08 19.53
N ALA A 15 -18.00 -8.02 18.76
CA ALA A 15 -18.23 -9.40 19.20
C ALA A 15 -16.99 -10.30 19.01
N THR A 16 -16.30 -10.17 17.88
CA THR A 16 -15.16 -11.05 17.53
C THR A 16 -13.80 -10.40 17.71
N ASN A 17 -13.78 -9.08 17.91
CA ASN A 17 -12.60 -8.23 17.87
C ASN A 17 -11.79 -8.38 16.56
N MET A 18 -12.36 -8.87 15.46
CA MET A 18 -11.71 -8.97 14.13
C MET A 18 -11.87 -7.66 13.32
N PRO A 19 -11.13 -7.43 12.23
CA PRO A 19 -11.42 -6.30 11.33
C PRO A 19 -12.88 -6.30 10.88
N ALA A 20 -13.59 -5.19 11.08
CA ALA A 20 -15.03 -5.08 10.83
C ALA A 20 -15.39 -4.81 9.37
N LEU A 21 -14.42 -4.38 8.55
CA LEU A 21 -14.65 -4.00 7.15
C LEU A 21 -14.77 -5.21 6.20
N GLY A 22 -14.66 -6.42 6.73
CA GLY A 22 -14.80 -7.65 5.96
C GLY A 22 -13.56 -7.97 5.13
N LEU A 23 -13.79 -8.73 4.06
CA LEU A 23 -12.77 -9.33 3.22
C LEU A 23 -12.98 -8.93 1.76
N ILE A 24 -11.90 -8.88 1.00
CA ILE A 24 -11.89 -8.89 -0.47
C ILE A 24 -11.54 -10.31 -0.88
N GLU A 25 -12.32 -10.89 -1.79
CA GLU A 25 -12.07 -12.21 -2.34
C GLU A 25 -11.95 -12.12 -3.86
N ASP A 26 -10.89 -12.72 -4.42
CA ASP A 26 -10.66 -12.84 -5.85
C ASP A 26 -9.81 -14.08 -6.11
N ASP A 27 -10.26 -14.93 -7.02
CA ASP A 27 -9.59 -16.17 -7.44
C ASP A 27 -9.09 -17.06 -6.28
N GLY A 28 -9.90 -17.19 -5.22
CA GLY A 28 -9.59 -18.00 -4.03
C GLY A 28 -8.57 -17.38 -3.07
N VAL A 29 -8.14 -16.14 -3.32
CA VAL A 29 -7.33 -15.33 -2.38
C VAL A 29 -8.25 -14.43 -1.59
N THR A 30 -7.96 -14.25 -0.30
CA THR A 30 -8.78 -13.43 0.60
C THR A 30 -7.91 -12.44 1.38
N LEU A 31 -8.27 -11.16 1.36
CA LEU A 31 -7.57 -10.09 2.07
C LEU A 31 -8.52 -9.33 3.00
N TYR A 32 -8.04 -8.93 4.17
CA TYR A 32 -8.80 -8.00 5.01
C TYR A 32 -8.88 -6.61 4.39
N GLN A 33 -10.06 -6.01 4.44
CA GLN A 33 -10.24 -4.61 4.04
C GLN A 33 -9.57 -3.65 5.02
N TRP A 34 -8.89 -2.65 4.46
CA TRP A 34 -8.21 -1.58 5.16
C TRP A 34 -9.16 -0.41 5.46
N GLY A 35 -8.80 0.43 6.43
CA GLY A 35 -9.47 1.71 6.67
C GLY A 35 -9.09 2.78 5.64
N ASN A 36 -9.95 3.78 5.47
CA ASN A 36 -9.69 4.94 4.58
C ASN A 36 -8.52 5.82 5.05
N ASP A 37 -8.07 5.66 6.28
CA ASP A 37 -6.87 6.30 6.86
C ASP A 37 -5.58 5.51 6.55
N THR A 38 -5.71 4.33 5.93
CA THR A 38 -4.61 3.39 5.70
C THR A 38 -4.31 3.27 4.22
N VAL A 39 -5.33 2.99 3.39
CA VAL A 39 -5.18 2.97 1.93
C VAL A 39 -6.31 3.76 1.28
N ILE A 40 -5.95 4.57 0.28
CA ILE A 40 -6.91 5.28 -0.58
C ILE A 40 -6.77 4.80 -2.02
N GLN A 41 -7.86 4.93 -2.77
CA GLN A 41 -7.90 4.62 -4.19
C GLN A 41 -8.00 5.90 -5.02
N THR A 42 -7.16 6.04 -6.04
CA THR A 42 -7.23 7.15 -7.00
C THR A 42 -7.33 6.62 -8.43
N LYS A 43 -7.94 7.42 -9.32
CA LYS A 43 -7.88 7.20 -10.76
C LYS A 43 -6.99 8.28 -11.38
N GLU A 44 -5.90 7.87 -12.00
CA GLU A 44 -4.88 8.78 -12.52
C GLU A 44 -4.62 8.55 -14.01
N PRO A 45 -4.34 9.60 -14.80
CA PRO A 45 -3.94 9.44 -16.19
C PRO A 45 -2.55 8.81 -16.28
N TRP A 46 -2.47 7.70 -16.99
CA TRP A 46 -1.27 6.96 -17.33
C TRP A 46 -0.91 7.15 -18.79
N ARG A 47 0.27 7.70 -19.05
CA ARG A 47 0.79 7.92 -20.41
C ARG A 47 1.70 6.77 -20.77
N SER A 48 1.45 6.16 -21.93
CA SER A 48 2.27 5.10 -22.50
C SER A 48 2.48 5.32 -24.00
N ALA A 49 3.36 4.54 -24.62
CA ALA A 49 3.56 4.56 -26.07
C ALA A 49 2.27 4.24 -26.86
N ARG A 50 1.28 3.56 -26.24
CA ARG A 50 0.01 3.18 -26.87
C ARG A 50 -1.11 4.23 -26.69
N GLY A 51 -0.90 5.23 -25.84
CA GLY A 51 -1.90 6.26 -25.55
C GLY A 51 -1.98 6.61 -24.06
N VAL A 52 -3.02 7.38 -23.73
CA VAL A 52 -3.34 7.81 -22.37
C VAL A 52 -4.54 7.03 -21.85
N TYR A 53 -4.39 6.40 -20.69
CA TYR A 53 -5.42 5.57 -20.05
C TYR A 53 -5.63 6.03 -18.61
N ASN A 54 -6.80 5.81 -18.02
CA ASN A 54 -6.96 6.01 -16.58
C ASN A 54 -6.68 4.71 -15.84
N LEU A 55 -5.70 4.72 -14.95
CA LEU A 55 -5.39 3.59 -14.09
C LEU A 55 -5.91 3.85 -12.68
N THR A 56 -6.52 2.83 -12.11
CA THR A 56 -6.81 2.78 -10.68
C THR A 56 -5.52 2.43 -9.93
N ARG A 57 -5.18 3.20 -8.90
CA ARG A 57 -4.07 2.91 -7.98
C ARG A 57 -4.54 2.94 -6.54
N HIS A 58 -3.90 2.12 -5.72
CA HIS A 58 -4.12 2.06 -4.28
C HIS A 58 -2.86 2.58 -3.60
N TYR A 59 -2.98 3.59 -2.76
CA TYR A 59 -1.86 4.21 -2.06
C TYR A 59 -1.97 3.91 -0.58
N VAL A 60 -0.88 3.45 0.03
CA VAL A 60 -0.75 3.46 1.50
C VAL A 60 -0.45 4.89 1.94
N VAL A 61 -1.28 5.42 2.84
CA VAL A 61 -1.30 6.84 3.22
C VAL A 61 -0.98 7.08 4.71
N THR A 62 -0.23 6.18 5.32
CA THR A 62 0.14 6.33 6.73
C THR A 62 1.15 7.46 6.94
N PRO A 63 1.15 8.14 8.12
CA PRO A 63 1.80 9.43 8.27
C PRO A 63 3.31 9.42 8.00
N ARG A 64 4.07 8.47 8.56
CA ARG A 64 5.52 8.40 8.37
C ARG A 64 5.86 8.04 6.94
N LEU A 65 5.14 7.07 6.37
CA LEU A 65 5.32 6.66 4.98
C LEU A 65 5.06 7.81 4.01
N VAL A 66 3.99 8.58 4.20
CA VAL A 66 3.66 9.74 3.37
C VAL A 66 4.76 10.81 3.46
N SER A 67 5.24 11.09 4.67
CA SER A 67 6.35 12.03 4.87
C SER A 67 7.60 11.59 4.11
N LEU A 68 7.99 10.31 4.26
CA LEU A 68 9.16 9.73 3.61
C LEU A 68 9.02 9.74 2.08
N VAL A 69 7.88 9.32 1.54
CA VAL A 69 7.62 9.28 0.09
C VAL A 69 7.73 10.67 -0.52
N ARG A 70 7.14 11.69 0.12
CA ARG A 70 7.21 13.08 -0.37
C ARG A 70 8.64 13.60 -0.36
N ALA A 71 9.41 13.29 0.67
CA ALA A 71 10.82 13.66 0.77
C ALA A 71 11.67 12.95 -0.30
N HIS A 72 11.55 11.63 -0.42
CA HIS A 72 12.34 10.81 -1.33
C HIS A 72 12.13 11.18 -2.80
N PHE A 73 10.87 11.34 -3.23
CA PHE A 73 10.55 11.71 -4.62
C PHE A 73 10.53 13.22 -4.86
N ASN A 74 10.84 14.04 -3.84
CA ASN A 74 10.72 15.50 -3.88
C ASN A 74 9.37 15.96 -4.46
N CYS A 75 8.29 15.31 -4.05
CA CYS A 75 6.94 15.51 -4.59
C CYS A 75 5.93 15.74 -3.45
N PRO A 76 5.72 17.00 -3.02
CA PRO A 76 4.85 17.32 -1.89
C PRO A 76 3.39 16.90 -2.06
N LYS A 77 2.95 16.73 -3.31
CA LYS A 77 1.57 16.34 -3.67
C LYS A 77 1.36 14.83 -3.74
N MET A 78 2.41 14.03 -3.55
CA MET A 78 2.29 12.57 -3.60
C MET A 78 1.35 12.10 -2.48
N PRO A 79 0.28 11.34 -2.80
CA PRO A 79 -0.71 10.95 -1.80
C PRO A 79 -0.14 9.93 -0.80
N GLY A 80 0.77 9.07 -1.24
CA GLY A 80 1.40 8.02 -0.44
C GLY A 80 2.24 7.10 -1.32
N LEU A 81 2.59 5.91 -0.82
CA LEU A 81 3.30 4.90 -1.61
C LEU A 81 2.29 3.97 -2.31
N PRO A 82 2.35 3.78 -3.64
CA PRO A 82 1.42 2.91 -4.33
C PRO A 82 1.73 1.43 -4.07
N LEU A 83 0.66 0.66 -3.90
CA LEU A 83 0.67 -0.79 -3.95
C LEU A 83 0.75 -1.28 -5.40
N GLU A 84 1.31 -2.46 -5.58
CA GLU A 84 1.38 -3.17 -6.85
C GLU A 84 -0.02 -3.28 -7.48
N ASN A 85 -0.09 -2.99 -8.78
CA ASN A 85 -1.34 -2.96 -9.54
C ASN A 85 -1.38 -3.99 -10.67
N GLN A 86 -0.35 -4.82 -10.79
CA GLN A 86 -0.27 -5.93 -11.73
C GLN A 86 -0.32 -7.29 -11.02
N GLY A 87 -0.81 -8.30 -11.74
CA GLY A 87 -0.99 -9.65 -11.21
C GLY A 87 -2.37 -9.89 -10.58
N LYS A 88 -2.48 -10.99 -9.83
CA LYS A 88 -3.69 -11.38 -9.09
C LYS A 88 -3.68 -10.80 -7.67
N LEU A 89 -4.78 -10.99 -6.92
CA LEU A 89 -4.97 -10.50 -5.55
C LEU A 89 -3.91 -10.95 -4.50
N GLY A 90 -2.99 -11.86 -4.83
CA GLY A 90 -1.84 -12.18 -3.97
C GLY A 90 -0.58 -11.34 -4.22
N SER A 91 -0.50 -10.67 -5.37
CA SER A 91 0.60 -9.79 -5.77
C SER A 91 0.15 -8.33 -5.75
N ALA A 92 -0.93 -8.04 -6.47
CA ALA A 92 -1.57 -6.75 -6.42
C ALA A 92 -2.15 -6.52 -5.01
N LEU A 93 -2.10 -5.27 -4.54
CA LEU A 93 -2.58 -4.85 -3.20
C LEU A 93 -1.78 -5.33 -1.98
N THR A 94 -0.83 -6.26 -2.14
CA THR A 94 -0.05 -6.83 -1.02
C THR A 94 1.43 -6.47 -1.05
N HIS A 95 1.92 -5.93 -2.16
CA HIS A 95 3.31 -5.56 -2.39
C HIS A 95 3.43 -4.08 -2.80
N TRP A 96 4.64 -3.52 -2.71
CA TRP A 96 4.94 -2.21 -3.29
C TRP A 96 5.00 -2.26 -4.81
N GLU A 97 4.56 -1.17 -5.44
CA GLU A 97 4.68 -0.95 -6.88
C GLU A 97 6.14 -1.04 -7.32
N LYS A 98 6.46 -2.13 -8.04
CA LYS A 98 7.83 -2.45 -8.43
C LYS A 98 8.42 -1.37 -9.35
N ARG A 99 7.61 -0.70 -10.17
CA ARG A 99 8.10 0.37 -11.05
C ARG A 99 8.74 1.52 -10.28
N LEU A 100 8.36 1.73 -9.02
CA LEU A 100 8.93 2.79 -8.18
C LEU A 100 10.09 2.31 -7.31
N LEU A 101 9.98 1.12 -6.71
CA LEU A 101 10.94 0.68 -5.69
C LEU A 101 11.84 -0.50 -6.10
N GLU A 102 11.61 -1.09 -7.27
CA GLU A 102 12.45 -2.08 -7.96
C GLU A 102 13.08 -3.17 -7.07
N SER A 103 14.25 -2.93 -6.49
CA SER A 103 15.01 -3.85 -5.63
C SER A 103 14.52 -3.94 -4.17
N GLU A 104 13.39 -3.35 -3.82
CA GLU A 104 12.86 -3.36 -2.45
C GLU A 104 12.27 -4.73 -2.05
N LEU A 105 12.49 -5.12 -0.79
CA LEU A 105 12.08 -6.40 -0.21
C LEU A 105 10.62 -6.78 -0.43
N MET A 106 9.71 -5.82 -0.31
CA MET A 106 8.27 -5.98 -0.36
C MET A 106 7.71 -5.74 -1.78
N THR A 107 8.53 -5.75 -2.83
CA THR A 107 8.03 -5.78 -4.22
C THR A 107 7.62 -7.19 -4.64
N ALA A 108 6.62 -7.32 -5.52
CA ALA A 108 6.03 -8.62 -5.88
C ALA A 108 6.95 -9.56 -6.68
N ALA A 109 8.11 -9.08 -7.13
CA ALA A 109 9.04 -9.86 -7.92
C ALA A 109 10.50 -9.49 -7.61
N TYR A 110 11.31 -10.52 -7.33
CA TYR A 110 12.73 -10.40 -7.09
C TYR A 110 13.51 -10.00 -8.36
N THR A 111 14.37 -8.99 -8.28
CA THR A 111 15.26 -8.57 -9.38
C THR A 111 16.73 -8.57 -8.95
N GLY A 112 17.24 -9.73 -8.54
CA GLY A 112 18.67 -9.96 -8.36
C GLY A 112 19.28 -9.37 -7.07
N SER A 113 18.65 -8.34 -6.50
CA SER A 113 18.92 -7.86 -5.14
C SER A 113 17.62 -7.51 -4.43
N SER A 114 17.61 -7.63 -3.11
CA SER A 114 16.45 -7.35 -2.27
C SER A 114 16.92 -6.58 -1.03
N VAL A 115 16.48 -5.33 -0.89
CA VAL A 115 16.89 -4.44 0.20
C VAL A 115 15.72 -4.10 1.09
N VAL A 116 15.96 -4.11 2.41
CA VAL A 116 15.03 -3.52 3.38
C VAL A 116 15.21 -2.01 3.29
N SER A 117 14.24 -1.32 2.73
CA SER A 117 14.29 0.14 2.57
C SER A 117 13.66 0.89 3.74
N GLU A 118 13.95 2.18 3.83
CA GLU A 118 13.25 3.11 4.73
C GLU A 118 11.72 3.08 4.51
N PHE A 119 11.24 2.77 3.31
CA PHE A 119 9.80 2.68 3.03
C PHE A 119 9.13 1.56 3.81
N THR A 120 9.72 0.36 3.77
CA THR A 120 9.21 -0.78 4.53
C THR A 120 9.34 -0.54 6.03
N LEU A 121 10.45 0.07 6.49
CA LEU A 121 10.62 0.40 7.91
C LEU A 121 9.60 1.43 8.39
N ALA A 122 9.39 2.53 7.65
CA ALA A 122 8.40 3.56 7.98
C ALA A 122 6.97 2.99 7.97
N PHE A 123 6.66 2.10 7.03
CA PHE A 123 5.38 1.40 7.01
C PHE A 123 5.21 0.49 8.25
N LEU A 124 6.22 -0.31 8.60
CA LEU A 124 6.17 -1.19 9.77
C LEU A 124 5.99 -0.39 11.07
N GLU A 125 6.71 0.73 11.24
CA GLU A 125 6.53 1.62 12.38
C GLU A 125 5.10 2.18 12.43
N ASP A 126 4.56 2.63 11.29
CA ASP A 126 3.17 3.10 11.18
C ASP A 126 2.12 2.00 11.45
N THR A 127 2.53 0.73 11.46
CA THR A 127 1.67 -0.39 11.86
C THR A 127 1.58 -0.61 13.36
N GLY A 128 2.48 0.00 14.13
CA GLY A 128 2.63 -0.12 15.58
C GLY A 128 3.61 -1.21 16.02
N TRP A 129 4.59 -1.56 15.19
CA TRP A 129 5.71 -2.43 15.52
C TRP A 129 6.93 -1.64 15.98
#